data_AF-A0A349ER51-F1
#
_entry.id   AF-A0A349ER51-F1
#
_cell.length_a   1.000
_cell.length_b   1.000
_cell.length_c   1.000
_cell.angle_alpha   90.00
_cell.angle_beta   90.00
_cell.angle_gamma   90.00
#
_symmetry.space_group_name_H-M   'P 1'
#
loop_
_entity.id
_entity.type
_entity.pdbx_description
1 polymer ?
#
loop_
_entity_poly.entity_id
_entity_poly.type
_entity_poly.pdbx_seq_one_letter_code
_entity_poly.pdbx_strand_id
1 'polypeptide(L)'
;MDPYGASSVRLLEKMGYSIEEMERLRPHPGLQSVSAAIQNLLLAAHALGYGACWMTGPLVAQEAFEKLLGYGKERTAVALIPVGVPAENPPSRARKSRDEIMKIVG
;
A
#
# COMPACT_ATOMS: atom_id res chain seq x y z
N MET A 1 -0.84 22.47 -3.44
CA MET A 1 -1.51 22.35 -2.13
C MET A 1 -2.11 20.95 -2.08
N ASP A 2 -1.55 20.04 -1.27
CA ASP A 2 -2.06 18.66 -1.15
C ASP A 2 -3.46 18.69 -0.50
N PRO A 3 -4.55 18.36 -1.23
CA PRO A 3 -5.89 18.34 -0.66
C PRO A 3 -6.06 17.24 0.40
N TYR A 4 -5.11 16.30 0.49
CA TYR A 4 -5.01 15.26 1.51
C TYR A 4 -3.85 15.50 2.47
N GLY A 5 -3.28 16.72 2.49
CA GLY A 5 -2.21 17.09 3.40
C GLY A 5 -2.69 16.84 4.82
N ALA A 6 -2.26 15.70 5.37
CA ALA A 6 -2.88 15.12 6.55
C ALA A 6 -2.93 16.19 7.65
N SER A 7 -4.06 16.30 8.34
CA SER A 7 -4.20 17.21 9.49
C SER A 7 -3.03 17.06 10.46
N SER A 8 -2.47 15.86 10.56
CA SER A 8 -1.26 15.53 11.31
C SER A 8 -0.01 16.29 10.82
N VAL A 9 0.22 16.45 9.51
CA VAL A 9 1.39 17.18 8.98
C VAL A 9 1.29 18.66 9.33
N ARG A 10 0.10 19.26 9.15
CA ARG A 10 -0.15 20.66 9.55
C ARG A 10 -0.02 20.87 11.06
N LEU A 11 -0.39 19.87 11.85
CA LEU A 11 -0.25 19.89 13.31
C LEU A 11 1.23 19.83 13.71
N LEU A 12 2.01 18.92 13.11
CA LEU A 12 3.45 18.80 13.39
C LEU A 12 4.21 20.08 13.00
N GLU A 13 3.86 20.69 11.87
CA GLU A 13 4.42 21.98 11.46
C GLU A 13 4.14 23.07 12.52
N LYS A 14 2.91 23.16 13.01
CA LYS A 14 2.54 24.10 14.09
C LYS A 14 3.24 23.82 15.42
N MET A 15 3.62 22.58 15.67
CA MET A 15 4.37 22.17 16.85
C MET A 15 5.88 22.46 16.72
N GLY A 16 6.34 22.97 15.57
CA GLY A 16 7.73 23.37 15.34
C GLY A 16 8.66 22.22 14.95
N TYR A 17 8.13 21.09 14.50
CA TYR A 17 8.94 19.98 13.99
C TYR A 17 9.62 20.34 12.67
N SER A 18 10.85 19.86 12.48
CA SER A 18 11.55 19.92 11.20
C SER A 18 10.88 19.05 10.13
N ILE A 19 11.17 19.32 8.86
CA ILE A 19 10.66 18.52 7.73
C ILE A 19 11.04 17.04 7.88
N GLU A 20 12.28 16.75 8.29
CA GLU A 20 12.77 15.39 8.47
C GLU A 20 12.02 14.65 9.60
N GLU A 21 11.74 15.33 10.72
CA GLU A 21 10.92 14.77 11.80
C GLU A 21 9.48 14.56 11.37
N MET A 22 8.92 15.48 10.58
CA MET A 22 7.58 15.35 10.04
C MET A 22 7.44 14.17 9.09
N GLU A 23 8.44 13.92 8.24
CA GLU A 23 8.49 12.74 7.37
C GLU A 23 8.55 11.45 8.17
N ARG A 24 9.41 11.41 9.20
CA ARG A 24 9.51 10.25 10.11
C ARG A 24 8.19 9.98 10.84
N LEU A 25 7.47 11.01 11.26
CA LEU A 25 6.21 10.92 12.01
C LEU A 25 4.99 10.78 11.11
N ARG A 26 5.15 10.85 9.77
CA ARG A 26 4.03 10.83 8.84
C ARG A 26 3.37 9.45 8.81
N PRO A 27 2.06 9.34 9.09
CA PRO A 27 1.38 8.05 9.12
C PRO A 27 1.02 7.48 7.73
N HIS A 28 1.26 8.20 6.63
CA HIS A 28 0.89 7.79 5.25
C HIS A 28 -0.53 7.19 5.09
N PRO A 29 -1.59 7.87 5.55
CA PRO A 29 -2.95 7.31 5.61
C PRO A 29 -3.52 6.93 4.24
N GLY A 30 -3.17 7.69 3.19
CA GLY A 30 -3.57 7.36 1.81
C GLY A 30 -2.99 6.02 1.34
N LEU A 31 -1.70 5.78 1.60
CA LEU A 31 -1.04 4.51 1.27
C LEU A 31 -1.64 3.34 2.06
N GLN A 32 -1.92 3.54 3.36
CA GLN A 32 -2.58 2.54 4.20
C GLN A 32 -3.99 2.21 3.67
N SER A 33 -4.75 3.22 3.24
CA SER A 33 -6.09 3.04 2.70
C SER A 33 -6.09 2.22 1.41
N VAL A 34 -5.22 2.55 0.45
CA VAL A 34 -5.12 1.77 -0.79
C VAL A 34 -4.56 0.37 -0.52
N SER A 35 -3.62 0.24 0.42
CA SER A 35 -3.08 -1.06 0.85
C SER A 35 -4.16 -1.99 1.39
N ALA A 36 -5.06 -1.48 2.25
CA ALA A 36 -6.20 -2.24 2.76
C ALA A 36 -7.18 -2.61 1.64
N ALA A 37 -7.44 -1.69 0.69
CA ALA A 37 -8.29 -1.97 -0.47
C ALA A 37 -7.72 -3.08 -1.36
N ILE A 38 -6.40 -3.08 -1.60
CA ILE A 38 -5.72 -4.15 -2.35
C ILE A 38 -5.89 -5.47 -1.59
N GLN A 39 -5.61 -5.52 -0.29
CA GLN A 39 -5.77 -6.74 0.50
C GLN A 39 -7.20 -7.30 0.43
N ASN A 40 -8.21 -6.44 0.51
CA ASN A 40 -9.61 -6.84 0.36
C ASN A 40 -9.89 -7.41 -1.04
N LEU A 41 -9.36 -6.79 -2.09
CA LEU A 41 -9.47 -7.29 -3.47
C LEU A 41 -8.83 -8.69 -3.61
N LEU A 42 -7.65 -8.92 -3.02
CA LEU A 42 -6.98 -10.22 -3.08
C LEU A 42 -7.80 -11.31 -2.38
N LEU A 43 -8.38 -10.99 -1.22
CA LEU A 43 -9.26 -11.92 -0.49
C LEU A 43 -10.53 -12.22 -1.28
N ALA A 44 -11.14 -11.21 -1.91
CA ALA A 44 -12.32 -11.40 -2.75
C ALA A 44 -12.01 -12.25 -3.98
N ALA A 45 -10.90 -11.98 -4.66
CA ALA A 45 -10.45 -12.79 -5.80
C ALA A 45 -10.27 -14.26 -5.40
N HIS A 46 -9.60 -14.51 -4.26
CA HIS A 46 -9.42 -15.85 -3.73
C HIS A 46 -10.74 -16.56 -3.42
N ALA A 47 -11.68 -15.87 -2.75
CA ALA A 47 -13.00 -16.42 -2.43
C ALA A 47 -13.81 -16.79 -3.67
N LEU A 48 -13.58 -16.11 -4.79
CA LEU A 48 -14.19 -16.38 -6.10
C LEU A 48 -13.43 -17.44 -6.92
N GLY A 49 -12.37 -18.04 -6.38
CA GLY A 49 -11.56 -19.06 -7.07
C GLY A 49 -10.48 -18.51 -8.00
N TYR A 50 -10.21 -17.20 -7.96
CA TYR A 50 -9.14 -16.56 -8.73
C TYR A 50 -7.84 -16.45 -7.92
N GLY A 51 -6.72 -16.42 -8.65
CA GLY A 51 -5.41 -16.02 -8.14
C GLY A 51 -5.16 -14.54 -8.41
N ALA A 52 -4.47 -13.89 -7.49
CA ALA A 52 -4.02 -12.52 -7.66
C ALA A 52 -2.69 -12.29 -6.93
N CYS A 53 -1.88 -11.33 -7.40
CA CYS A 53 -0.58 -11.02 -6.82
C CYS A 53 -0.42 -9.51 -6.59
N TRP A 54 0.05 -9.10 -5.41
CA TRP A 54 0.42 -7.71 -5.17
C TRP A 54 1.84 -7.45 -5.67
N MET A 55 1.98 -6.64 -6.73
CA MET A 55 3.28 -6.28 -7.29
C MET A 55 3.59 -4.79 -7.16
N THR A 56 4.80 -4.48 -6.67
CA THR A 56 5.38 -3.12 -6.69
C THR A 56 6.55 -2.99 -7.67
N GLY A 57 7.17 -4.10 -8.08
CA GLY A 57 8.25 -4.10 -9.08
C GLY A 57 7.89 -3.39 -10.40
N PRO A 58 6.70 -3.61 -10.99
CA PRO A 58 6.29 -2.92 -12.22
C PRO A 58 6.17 -1.39 -12.12
N LEU A 59 6.13 -0.83 -10.90
CA LEU A 59 6.00 0.62 -10.70
C LEU A 59 7.22 1.42 -11.18
N VAL A 60 8.34 0.76 -11.52
CA VAL A 60 9.44 1.41 -12.26
C VAL A 60 8.98 2.03 -13.58
N ALA A 61 7.87 1.55 -14.15
CA ALA A 61 7.26 2.05 -15.38
C ALA A 61 6.18 3.12 -15.14
N GLN A 62 6.27 3.88 -14.05
CA GLN A 62 5.25 4.86 -13.62
C GLN A 62 4.84 5.85 -14.72
N GLU A 63 5.81 6.36 -15.50
CA GLU A 63 5.54 7.28 -16.61
C GLU A 63 4.79 6.61 -17.77
N ALA A 64 5.09 5.33 -18.04
CA ALA A 64 4.39 4.57 -19.07
C ALA A 64 2.94 4.30 -18.66
N PHE A 65 2.69 3.96 -17.39
CA PHE A 65 1.33 3.82 -16.86
C PHE A 65 0.56 5.13 -16.91
N GLU A 66 1.20 6.25 -16.60
CA GLU A 66 0.58 7.57 -16.68
C GLU A 66 0.17 7.91 -18.11
N LYS A 67 1.07 7.71 -19.08
CA LYS A 67 0.78 7.94 -20.50
C LYS A 67 -0.33 7.02 -21.01
N LEU A 68 -0.34 5.76 -20.58
CA LEU A 68 -1.30 4.75 -21.01
C LEU A 68 -2.70 4.96 -20.42
N LEU A 69 -2.79 5.27 -19.13
CA LEU A 69 -4.04 5.34 -18.38
C LEU A 69 -4.57 6.76 -18.18
N GLY A 70 -3.77 7.79 -18.48
CA GLY A 70 -4.19 9.19 -18.48
C GLY A 70 -4.50 9.76 -17.09
N TYR A 71 -3.84 9.28 -16.03
CA TYR A 71 -4.13 9.74 -14.66
C TYR A 71 -3.36 11.00 -14.23
N GLY A 72 -2.48 11.54 -15.08
CA GLY A 72 -1.72 12.78 -14.83
C GLY A 72 -0.61 12.65 -13.78
N LYS A 73 0.04 13.77 -13.45
CA LYS A 73 1.16 13.82 -12.49
C LYS A 73 0.71 13.95 -11.04
N GLU A 74 -0.56 14.28 -10.82
CA GLU A 74 -1.17 14.42 -9.49
C GLU A 74 -1.50 13.07 -8.84
N ARG A 75 -1.41 11.97 -9.59
CA ARG A 75 -1.72 10.62 -9.10
C ARG A 75 -0.53 9.70 -9.34
N THR A 76 -0.37 8.75 -8.42
CA THR A 76 0.68 7.73 -8.49
C THR A 76 0.06 6.36 -8.36
N ALA A 77 0.51 5.42 -9.18
CA ALA A 77 0.12 4.02 -9.07
C ALA A 77 0.91 3.42 -7.89
N VAL A 78 0.21 2.75 -6.98
CA VAL A 78 0.81 2.21 -5.75
C VAL A 78 1.04 0.71 -5.80
N ALA A 79 0.40 0.02 -6.74
CA ALA A 79 0.60 -1.39 -7.04
C ALA A 79 0.03 -1.73 -8.41
N LEU A 80 0.50 -2.83 -9.00
CA LEU A 80 -0.13 -3.52 -10.13
C LEU A 80 -0.58 -4.91 -9.65
N ILE A 81 -1.84 -5.24 -9.91
CA ILE A 81 -2.46 -6.48 -9.43
C ILE A 81 -2.89 -7.35 -10.63
N PRO A 82 -2.08 -8.31 -11.10
CA PRO A 82 -2.58 -9.33 -12.02
C PRO A 82 -3.63 -10.19 -11.31
N VAL A 83 -4.70 -10.53 -12.02
CA VAL A 83 -5.79 -11.41 -11.56
C VAL A 83 -6.10 -12.40 -12.67
N GLY A 84 -6.31 -13.67 -12.32
CA GLY A 84 -6.62 -14.72 -13.30
C GLY A 84 -6.90 -16.07 -12.67
N VAL A 85 -7.17 -17.07 -13.50
CA VAL A 85 -7.36 -18.45 -13.06
C VAL A 85 -5.98 -19.06 -12.72
N PRO A 86 -5.75 -19.53 -11.48
CA PRO A 86 -4.47 -20.12 -11.11
C PRO A 86 -4.16 -21.37 -11.94
N ALA A 87 -2.96 -21.47 -12.49
CA ALA A 87 -2.48 -22.70 -13.13
C ALA A 87 -1.95 -23.72 -12.11
N GLU A 88 -1.57 -23.25 -10.91
CA GLU A 88 -0.99 -24.03 -9.83
C GLU A 88 -1.51 -23.55 -8.46
N ASN A 89 -1.40 -24.41 -7.45
CA ASN A 89 -1.75 -24.09 -6.06
C ASN A 89 -0.56 -24.40 -5.14
N PRO A 90 0.43 -23.50 -5.03
CA PRO A 90 1.62 -23.75 -4.24
C PRO A 90 1.32 -23.77 -2.73
N PRO A 91 2.10 -24.52 -1.94
CA PRO A 91 1.91 -24.56 -0.50
C PRO A 91 2.19 -23.19 0.14
N SER A 92 1.46 -22.88 1.21
CA SER A 92 1.69 -21.67 2.00
C SER A 92 3.05 -21.69 2.67
N ARG A 93 3.80 -20.59 2.58
CA ARG A 93 5.06 -20.41 3.32
C ARG A 93 4.80 -20.38 4.83
N ALA A 94 5.68 -20.99 5.61
CA ALA A 94 5.63 -20.91 7.07
C ALA A 94 5.59 -19.45 7.57
N ARG A 95 4.80 -19.19 8.61
CA ARG A 95 4.75 -17.89 9.28
C ARG A 95 5.64 -17.91 10.53
N LYS A 96 6.17 -16.74 10.92
CA LYS A 96 6.86 -16.57 12.20
C LYS A 96 5.91 -16.88 13.36
N SER A 97 6.46 -17.34 14.47
CA SER A 97 5.68 -17.58 15.70
C SER A 97 5.20 -16.25 16.31
N ARG A 98 4.18 -16.32 17.16
CA ARG A 98 3.62 -15.12 17.83
C ARG A 98 4.63 -14.45 18.74
N ASP A 99 5.45 -15.24 19.44
CA ASP A 99 6.46 -14.74 20.37
C ASP A 99 7.55 -13.92 19.67
N GLU A 100 7.79 -14.18 18.38
CA GLU A 100 8.73 -13.41 17.56
C GLU A 100 8.17 -12.06 17.07
N ILE A 101 6.84 -11.87 17.06
CA ILE A 101 6.18 -10.73 16.39
C ILE A 101 5.20 -9.95 17.27
N MET A 102 4.95 -10.38 18.50
CA MET A 102 3.95 -9.79 19.40
C MET A 102 4.51 -9.61 20.82
N LYS A 103 4.23 -8.46 21.43
CA LYS A 103 4.46 -8.20 22.86
C LYS A 103 3.17 -7.69 23.49
N ILE A 104 2.77 -8.30 24.61
CA ILE A 104 1.63 -7.82 25.42
C ILE A 104 2.19 -6.92 26.51
N VAL A 105 1.62 -5.72 26.65
CA VAL A 105 1.92 -4.77 27.73
C VAL A 105 0.62 -4.56 28.49
N GLY A 106 0.62 -4.97 29.77
CA GLY A 106 -0.46 -4.75 30.71
C GLY A 106 -0.11 -3.67 31.73
#